data_AF-A0A2I0SDE1-F1
#
_entry.id   AF-A0A2I0SDE1-F1
#
_cell.length_a   1.000
_cell.length_b   1.000
_cell.length_c   1.000
_cell.angle_alpha   90.00
_cell.angle_beta   90.00
_cell.angle_gamma   90.00
#
_symmetry.space_group_name_H-M   'P 1'
#
loop_
_entity.id
_entity.type
_entity.pdbx_description
1 polymer ?
#
loop_
_entity_poly.entity_id
_entity_poly.type
_entity_poly.pdbx_seq_one_letter_code
_entity_poly.pdbx_strand_id
1 'polypeptide(L)'
;MHEESSEFGSIESANFSLWSPVCRQDGSDVSCRFDVTSPEFLGINQADSQLLQGFVQAMDVCTGTVEKWSVQRFVTPYYTYSTDTENWQDAFRLAWRVTLSISGASRYRQCGKVGPYPADGLDSTWTDELSILPLEQEEVVIIANEGPVRDISFLEERSAGRHLEEIEYDFPDSPVRQVRYHLGAMHLPTSIDAVRQILDQCRPRFMVSHSSVAAGRSAWQVPAGWTEIR
;
A
#
# COMPACT_ATOMS: atom_id res chain seq x y z
N MET A 1 -25.77 34.08 -30.89
CA MET A 1 -25.26 32.70 -30.79
C MET A 1 -23.95 32.81 -30.04
N HIS A 2 -23.99 32.51 -28.74
CA HIS A 2 -22.78 32.39 -27.92
C HIS A 2 -22.37 30.92 -27.98
N GLU A 3 -21.20 30.65 -28.54
CA GLU A 3 -20.49 29.39 -28.37
C GLU A 3 -19.88 29.41 -26.96
N GLU A 4 -20.48 28.68 -26.03
CA GLU A 4 -19.82 28.29 -24.80
C GLU A 4 -18.82 27.20 -25.14
N SER A 5 -17.57 27.61 -25.35
CA SER A 5 -16.40 26.74 -25.34
C SER A 5 -16.27 26.13 -23.95
N SER A 6 -16.67 24.87 -23.80
CA SER A 6 -16.43 24.10 -22.59
C SER A 6 -14.93 23.81 -22.48
N GLU A 7 -14.21 24.60 -21.69
CA GLU A 7 -12.93 24.20 -21.13
C GLU A 7 -13.17 23.13 -20.06
N PHE A 8 -13.53 21.91 -20.50
CA PHE A 8 -13.30 20.74 -19.66
C PHE A 8 -11.80 20.48 -19.71
N GLY A 9 -11.09 20.96 -18.68
CA GLY A 9 -9.72 20.56 -18.44
C GLY A 9 -9.62 19.03 -18.52
N SER A 10 -8.63 18.53 -19.26
CA SER A 10 -8.34 17.11 -19.30
C SER A 10 -8.15 16.63 -17.87
N ILE A 11 -9.00 15.72 -17.41
CA ILE A 11 -8.82 15.09 -16.11
C ILE A 11 -7.56 14.22 -16.26
N GLU A 12 -6.44 14.70 -15.71
CA GLU A 12 -5.17 14.00 -15.80
C GLU A 12 -5.25 12.68 -15.02
N SER A 13 -4.61 11.63 -15.56
CA SER A 13 -4.45 10.36 -14.85
C SER A 13 -3.64 10.57 -13.58
N ALA A 14 -4.10 10.02 -12.46
CA ALA A 14 -3.30 10.00 -11.23
C ALA A 14 -2.20 8.96 -11.29
N ASN A 15 -1.09 9.32 -10.65
CA ASN A 15 0.01 8.41 -10.38
C ASN A 15 -0.16 7.77 -9.00
N PHE A 16 -0.45 6.48 -8.97
CA PHE A 16 -0.47 5.69 -7.75
C PHE A 16 0.79 4.83 -7.63
N SER A 17 1.16 4.52 -6.40
CA SER A 17 2.18 3.50 -6.10
C SER A 17 1.52 2.30 -5.43
N LEU A 18 1.65 1.13 -6.06
CA LEU A 18 1.17 -0.15 -5.54
C LEU A 18 2.28 -0.84 -4.77
N TRP A 19 1.94 -1.24 -3.55
CA TRP A 19 2.86 -1.79 -2.57
C TRP A 19 2.41 -3.16 -2.16
N SER A 20 3.37 -4.02 -1.86
CA SER A 20 3.12 -5.29 -1.19
C SER A 20 2.05 -6.18 -1.87
N PRO A 21 1.94 -6.27 -3.23
CA PRO A 21 0.90 -7.09 -3.86
C PRO A 21 1.03 -8.58 -3.53
N VAL A 22 -0.08 -9.13 -3.05
CA VAL A 22 -0.30 -10.55 -2.79
C VAL A 22 -1.47 -10.99 -3.63
N CYS A 23 -1.26 -11.96 -4.52
CA CYS A 23 -2.30 -12.56 -5.32
C CYS A 23 -2.39 -14.06 -5.07
N ARG A 24 -3.59 -14.61 -5.17
CA ARG A 24 -3.88 -16.04 -5.10
C ARG A 24 -4.73 -16.42 -6.31
N GLN A 25 -4.36 -17.50 -6.97
CA GLN A 25 -5.13 -18.06 -8.08
C GLN A 25 -5.94 -19.26 -7.59
N ASP A 26 -7.21 -19.29 -7.97
CA ASP A 26 -8.09 -20.46 -7.84
C ASP A 26 -8.77 -20.70 -9.18
N GLY A 27 -8.28 -21.69 -9.94
CA GLY A 27 -8.71 -21.91 -11.32
C GLY A 27 -8.44 -20.69 -12.21
N SER A 28 -9.52 -20.11 -12.77
CA SER A 28 -9.48 -18.88 -13.59
C SER A 28 -9.66 -17.59 -12.80
N ASP A 29 -9.85 -17.69 -11.49
CA ASP A 29 -10.11 -16.53 -10.64
C ASP A 29 -8.84 -16.14 -9.90
N VAL A 30 -8.58 -14.84 -9.85
CA VAL A 30 -7.42 -14.25 -9.15
C VAL A 30 -7.91 -13.28 -8.11
N SER A 31 -7.57 -13.54 -6.86
CA SER A 31 -7.75 -12.58 -5.77
C SER A 31 -6.43 -11.85 -5.54
N CYS A 32 -6.42 -10.53 -5.61
CA CYS A 32 -5.24 -9.72 -5.33
C CYS A 32 -5.50 -8.74 -4.18
N ARG A 33 -4.48 -8.47 -3.38
CA ARG A 33 -4.51 -7.51 -2.28
C ARG A 33 -3.20 -6.75 -2.21
N PHE A 34 -3.29 -5.43 -2.11
CA PHE A 34 -2.13 -4.53 -2.14
C PHE A 34 -2.42 -3.24 -1.38
N ASP A 35 -1.37 -2.51 -1.03
CA ASP A 35 -1.49 -1.12 -0.57
C ASP A 35 -1.33 -0.17 -1.74
N VAL A 36 -2.03 0.95 -1.67
CA VAL A 36 -1.93 2.06 -2.61
C VAL A 36 -1.55 3.30 -1.82
N THR A 37 -0.58 4.05 -2.33
CA THR A 37 -0.29 5.41 -1.85
C THR A 37 -0.34 6.38 -3.03
N SER A 38 -0.77 7.60 -2.77
CA SER A 38 -0.56 8.74 -3.66
C SER A 38 0.06 9.91 -2.88
N PRO A 39 0.96 10.71 -3.50
CA PRO A 39 1.39 11.98 -2.94
C PRO A 39 0.32 13.08 -3.00
N GLU A 40 -0.63 12.97 -3.92
CA GLU A 40 -1.53 14.08 -4.33
C GLU A 40 -2.97 13.88 -3.88
N PHE A 41 -3.37 12.65 -3.53
CA PHE A 41 -4.77 12.32 -3.23
C PHE A 41 -5.00 12.02 -1.77
N LEU A 42 -6.18 12.44 -1.28
CA LEU A 42 -6.66 12.18 0.07
C LEU A 42 -7.73 11.09 0.12
N GLY A 43 -8.16 10.54 -1.02
CA GLY A 43 -9.18 9.50 -1.07
C GLY A 43 -9.08 8.65 -2.33
N ILE A 44 -9.52 7.39 -2.18
CA ILE A 44 -10.03 6.57 -3.28
C ILE A 44 -11.51 6.38 -2.91
N ASN A 45 -12.41 7.07 -3.61
CA ASN A 45 -13.79 7.24 -3.16
C ASN A 45 -14.66 6.08 -3.68
N GLN A 46 -14.81 6.01 -5.01
CA GLN A 46 -15.62 4.96 -5.66
C GLN A 46 -14.78 3.95 -6.43
N ALA A 47 -13.47 4.18 -6.58
CA ALA A 47 -12.57 3.31 -7.31
C ALA A 47 -13.16 2.85 -8.64
N ASP A 48 -13.41 3.81 -9.54
CA ASP A 48 -14.04 3.53 -10.83
C ASP A 48 -13.28 2.48 -11.65
N SER A 49 -13.97 1.94 -12.66
CA SER A 49 -13.45 0.87 -13.51
C SER A 49 -12.08 1.21 -14.14
N GLN A 50 -11.83 2.48 -14.47
CA GLN A 50 -10.54 2.91 -15.02
C GLN A 50 -9.42 2.84 -13.98
N LEU A 51 -9.66 3.24 -12.73
CA LEU A 51 -8.68 3.10 -11.65
C LEU A 51 -8.38 1.63 -11.38
N LEU A 52 -9.42 0.80 -11.25
CA LEU A 52 -9.26 -0.63 -11.00
C LEU A 52 -8.51 -1.33 -12.13
N GLN A 53 -8.80 -0.96 -13.38
CA GLN A 53 -8.09 -1.49 -14.54
C GLN A 53 -6.60 -1.08 -14.53
N GLY A 54 -6.31 0.16 -14.12
CA GLY A 54 -4.95 0.63 -13.91
C GLY A 54 -4.18 -0.22 -12.90
N PHE A 55 -4.82 -0.57 -11.78
CA PHE A 55 -4.22 -1.46 -10.79
C PHE A 55 -4.00 -2.88 -11.32
N VAL A 56 -4.96 -3.45 -12.05
CA VAL A 56 -4.86 -4.77 -12.68
C VAL A 56 -3.69 -4.81 -13.68
N GLN A 57 -3.54 -3.76 -14.48
CA GLN A 57 -2.43 -3.62 -15.44
C GLN A 57 -1.08 -3.50 -14.73
N ALA A 58 -0.98 -2.69 -13.68
CA ALA A 58 0.25 -2.52 -12.91
C ALA A 58 0.72 -3.83 -12.24
N MET A 59 -0.21 -4.73 -11.89
CA MET A 59 0.09 -6.06 -11.37
C MET A 59 0.44 -7.11 -12.45
N ASP A 60 0.39 -6.71 -13.72
CA ASP A 60 0.59 -7.56 -14.90
C ASP A 60 -0.34 -8.78 -14.90
N VAL A 61 -1.63 -8.55 -14.58
CA VAL A 61 -2.67 -9.58 -14.67
C VAL A 61 -3.16 -9.65 -16.11
N CYS A 62 -2.86 -10.77 -16.78
CA CYS A 62 -3.24 -11.00 -18.18
C CYS A 62 -4.72 -11.37 -18.27
N THR A 63 -5.49 -10.46 -18.87
CA THR A 63 -6.94 -10.54 -19.11
C THR A 63 -7.76 -10.72 -17.83
N GLY A 64 -9.02 -10.32 -17.87
CA GLY A 64 -9.94 -10.55 -16.76
C GLY A 64 -10.76 -9.31 -16.40
N THR A 65 -11.81 -9.56 -15.64
CA THR A 65 -12.77 -8.53 -15.23
C THR A 65 -12.77 -8.44 -13.71
N VAL A 66 -12.67 -7.24 -13.17
CA VAL A 66 -12.82 -7.03 -11.73
C VAL A 66 -14.29 -7.21 -11.37
N GLU A 67 -14.61 -8.30 -10.68
CA GLU A 67 -15.98 -8.64 -10.26
C GLU A 67 -16.34 -7.99 -8.92
N LYS A 68 -15.37 -7.97 -8.01
CA LYS A 68 -15.53 -7.44 -6.65
C LYS A 68 -14.27 -6.72 -6.25
N TRP A 69 -14.44 -5.68 -5.47
CA TRP A 69 -13.33 -4.96 -4.88
C TRP A 69 -13.71 -4.37 -3.52
N SER A 70 -12.70 -4.07 -2.71
CA SER A 70 -12.84 -3.28 -1.50
C SER A 70 -11.63 -2.37 -1.31
N VAL A 71 -11.87 -1.22 -0.70
CA VAL A 71 -10.85 -0.24 -0.33
C VAL A 71 -11.00 0.03 1.15
N GLN A 72 -9.91 -0.11 1.90
CA GLN A 72 -9.83 0.27 3.30
C GLN A 72 -8.77 1.36 3.47
N ARG A 73 -9.20 2.53 3.92
CA ARG A 73 -8.33 3.65 4.27
C ARG A 73 -7.58 3.35 5.57
N PHE A 74 -6.29 3.69 5.63
CA PHE A 74 -5.51 3.67 6.85
C PHE A 74 -4.30 4.62 6.75
N VAL A 75 -3.65 4.89 7.87
CA VAL A 75 -2.43 5.68 7.94
C VAL A 75 -1.29 4.87 8.55
N THR A 76 -0.07 5.09 8.06
CA THR A 76 1.10 4.32 8.50
C THR A 76 2.39 5.14 8.36
N PRO A 77 3.36 4.98 9.28
CA PRO A 77 4.69 5.57 9.12
C PRO A 77 5.56 4.82 8.08
N TYR A 78 5.13 3.64 7.63
CA TYR A 78 5.95 2.76 6.81
C TYR A 78 6.28 3.32 5.41
N TYR A 79 5.35 4.06 4.81
CA TYR A 79 5.49 4.67 3.48
C TYR A 79 6.06 6.09 3.51
N THR A 80 6.48 6.58 4.69
CA THR A 80 7.10 7.89 4.81
C THR A 80 8.55 7.84 4.30
N TYR A 81 8.91 8.81 3.45
CA TYR A 81 10.23 8.86 2.80
C TYR A 81 11.34 9.41 3.70
N SER A 82 11.00 10.14 4.75
CA SER A 82 11.96 10.70 5.72
C SER A 82 11.80 10.05 7.09
N THR A 83 12.89 9.56 7.67
CA THR A 83 12.96 9.20 9.10
C THR A 83 13.20 10.42 9.99
N ASP A 84 13.58 11.54 9.38
CA ASP A 84 13.90 12.82 10.03
C ASP A 84 12.70 13.77 9.86
N THR A 85 11.53 13.36 10.32
CA THR A 85 10.32 14.17 10.23
C THR A 85 10.33 15.25 11.30
N GLU A 86 11.00 16.38 11.01
CA GLU A 86 10.81 17.62 11.80
C GLU A 86 9.35 18.09 11.76
N ASN A 87 8.62 17.72 10.69
CA ASN A 87 7.19 17.90 10.58
C ASN A 87 6.44 16.62 10.99
N TRP A 88 5.80 16.64 12.15
CA TRP A 88 5.02 15.52 12.67
C TRP A 88 3.85 15.12 11.76
N GLN A 89 3.34 16.05 10.93
CA GLN A 89 2.24 15.80 10.00
C GLN A 89 2.62 14.79 8.92
N ASP A 90 3.90 14.72 8.56
CA ASP A 90 4.41 13.81 7.53
C ASP A 90 4.78 12.42 8.09
N ALA A 91 4.68 12.24 9.42
CA ALA A 91 5.08 11.00 10.08
C ALA A 91 4.13 9.83 9.79
N PHE A 92 2.89 10.10 9.41
CA PHE A 92 1.89 9.09 9.06
C PHE A 92 1.38 9.37 7.65
N ARG A 93 1.83 8.55 6.70
CA ARG A 93 1.35 8.66 5.32
C ARG A 93 0.02 7.94 5.17
N LEU A 94 -0.90 8.59 4.46
CA LEU A 94 -2.17 8.01 4.05
C LEU A 94 -1.93 6.90 3.01
N ALA A 95 -2.64 5.78 3.18
CA ALA A 95 -2.63 4.66 2.27
C ALA A 95 -4.01 4.00 2.21
N TRP A 96 -4.21 3.18 1.17
CA TRP A 96 -5.42 2.38 0.99
C TRP A 96 -5.06 0.93 0.74
N ARG A 97 -5.68 0.04 1.50
CA ARG A 97 -5.62 -1.40 1.29
C ARG A 97 -6.71 -1.75 0.29
N VAL A 98 -6.29 -2.15 -0.92
CA VAL A 98 -7.19 -2.55 -1.99
C VAL A 98 -7.20 -4.07 -2.07
N THR A 99 -8.39 -4.66 -2.15
CA THR A 99 -8.59 -6.08 -2.47
C THR A 99 -9.43 -6.18 -3.73
N LEU A 100 -8.98 -6.96 -4.71
CA LEU A 100 -9.66 -7.23 -5.97
C LEU A 100 -9.95 -8.73 -6.10
N SER A 101 -11.09 -9.03 -6.73
CA SER A 101 -11.45 -10.36 -7.23
C SER A 101 -11.63 -10.25 -8.74
N ILE A 102 -10.80 -10.98 -9.49
CA ILE A 102 -10.68 -10.87 -10.94
C ILE A 102 -11.08 -12.21 -11.55
N SER A 103 -12.11 -12.22 -12.39
CA SER A 103 -12.56 -13.42 -13.12
C SER A 103 -11.85 -13.55 -14.46
N GLY A 104 -11.66 -14.79 -14.93
CA GLY A 104 -11.09 -15.07 -16.26
C GLY A 104 -9.63 -14.64 -16.43
N ALA A 105 -8.91 -14.48 -15.32
CA ALA A 105 -7.50 -14.14 -15.32
C ALA A 105 -6.65 -15.38 -15.61
N SER A 106 -5.72 -15.25 -16.54
CA SER A 106 -4.90 -16.38 -17.00
C SER A 106 -3.56 -16.48 -16.29
N ARG A 107 -2.96 -15.33 -15.92
CA ARG A 107 -1.64 -15.22 -15.26
C ARG A 107 -1.51 -13.87 -14.52
N TYR A 108 -0.60 -13.80 -13.54
CA TYR A 108 -0.09 -12.56 -12.93
C TYR A 108 1.43 -12.65 -12.72
N ARG A 109 2.17 -11.53 -12.76
CA ARG A 109 3.65 -11.55 -12.61
C ARG A 109 4.22 -10.72 -11.45
N GLN A 110 3.48 -9.76 -10.90
CA GLN A 110 4.00 -8.86 -9.87
C GLN A 110 3.66 -9.26 -8.43
N CYS A 111 3.06 -10.44 -8.23
CA CYS A 111 2.78 -10.98 -6.90
C CYS A 111 4.06 -11.36 -6.15
N GLY A 112 4.07 -11.22 -4.82
CA GLY A 112 5.15 -11.70 -3.97
C GLY A 112 6.32 -10.71 -3.83
N LYS A 113 6.14 -9.45 -4.27
CA LYS A 113 7.15 -8.40 -4.17
C LYS A 113 6.64 -7.25 -3.31
N VAL A 114 7.54 -6.42 -2.76
CA VAL A 114 7.13 -5.33 -1.83
C VAL A 114 6.77 -4.01 -2.54
N GLY A 115 7.03 -3.86 -3.84
CA GLY A 115 6.79 -2.59 -4.57
C GLY A 115 7.90 -1.54 -4.38
N PRO A 116 7.67 -0.27 -4.81
CA PRO A 116 6.45 0.24 -5.43
C PRO A 116 6.36 -0.12 -6.91
N TYR A 117 5.14 -0.36 -7.39
CA TYR A 117 4.81 -0.43 -8.82
C TYR A 117 4.02 0.82 -9.20
N PRO A 118 4.43 1.57 -10.23
CA PRO A 118 3.61 2.65 -10.73
C PRO A 118 2.31 2.07 -11.30
N ALA A 119 1.19 2.70 -10.96
CA ALA A 119 -0.08 2.44 -11.60
C ALA A 119 -0.73 3.76 -11.99
N ASP A 120 -1.14 3.83 -13.24
CA ASP A 120 -1.89 4.96 -13.76
C ASP A 120 -3.37 4.62 -13.69
N GLY A 121 -4.17 5.53 -13.16
CA GLY A 121 -5.60 5.33 -13.06
C GLY A 121 -6.34 6.64 -12.93
N LEU A 122 -7.63 6.60 -13.22
CA LEU A 122 -8.53 7.71 -12.99
C LEU A 122 -9.73 7.21 -12.19
N ASP A 123 -10.03 7.89 -11.10
CA ASP A 123 -11.32 7.76 -10.43
C ASP A 123 -12.04 9.09 -10.59
N SER A 124 -13.17 9.06 -11.29
CA SER A 124 -13.90 10.25 -11.74
C SER A 124 -14.60 10.96 -10.58
N THR A 125 -14.61 10.35 -9.41
CA THR A 125 -15.27 10.85 -8.20
C THR A 125 -14.32 11.65 -7.31
N TRP A 126 -13.16 12.00 -7.85
CA TRP A 126 -12.19 12.85 -7.17
C TRP A 126 -12.66 14.29 -7.09
N THR A 127 -12.41 14.85 -5.92
CA THR A 127 -12.57 16.27 -5.63
C THR A 127 -11.20 16.81 -5.29
N ASP A 128 -10.82 17.92 -5.93
CA ASP A 128 -9.51 18.59 -5.77
C ASP A 128 -9.38 19.34 -4.43
N GLU A 129 -10.09 18.87 -3.40
CA GLU A 129 -10.03 19.44 -2.07
C GLU A 129 -8.76 18.95 -1.38
N LEU A 130 -7.66 19.67 -1.61
CA LEU A 130 -6.46 19.67 -0.76
C LEU A 130 -6.85 20.09 0.67
N SER A 131 -7.44 19.16 1.40
CA SER A 131 -7.87 19.36 2.77
C SER A 131 -6.92 18.57 3.65
N ILE A 132 -6.24 19.28 4.54
CA ILE A 132 -5.49 18.73 5.67
C ILE A 132 -6.25 17.49 6.18
N LEU A 133 -5.56 16.34 6.31
CA LEU A 133 -6.16 15.13 6.87
C LEU A 133 -7.07 15.53 8.02
N PRO A 134 -8.39 15.30 7.94
CA PRO A 134 -9.29 15.68 9.02
C PRO A 134 -8.69 15.14 10.32
N LEU A 135 -8.70 15.93 11.40
CA LEU A 135 -8.24 15.51 12.74
C LEU A 135 -9.17 14.44 13.37
N GLU A 136 -9.86 13.70 12.51
CA GLU A 136 -10.74 12.59 12.82
C GLU A 136 -9.90 11.37 13.23
N GLN A 137 -10.60 10.36 13.74
CA GLN A 137 -9.98 9.10 14.08
C GLN A 137 -9.65 8.35 12.79
N GLU A 138 -8.37 8.04 12.60
CA GLU A 138 -7.89 7.29 11.44
C GLU A 138 -7.48 5.89 11.89
N GLU A 139 -7.73 4.89 11.04
CA GLU A 139 -7.20 3.54 11.24
C GLU A 139 -5.68 3.58 11.13
N VAL A 140 -4.97 3.34 12.24
CA VAL A 140 -3.50 3.35 12.23
C VAL A 140 -2.97 1.93 12.09
N VAL A 141 -2.11 1.70 11.11
CA VAL A 141 -1.47 0.41 10.87
C VAL A 141 0.04 0.55 10.95
N ILE A 142 0.66 -0.26 11.80
CA ILE A 142 2.11 -0.38 11.89
C ILE A 142 2.53 -1.53 10.99
N ILE A 143 3.34 -1.24 9.97
CA ILE A 143 3.86 -2.24 9.05
C ILE A 143 5.34 -2.43 9.32
N ALA A 144 5.75 -3.68 9.41
CA ALA A 144 7.11 -4.08 9.67
C ALA A 144 7.53 -5.18 8.70
N ASN A 145 8.75 -5.13 8.18
CA ASN A 145 9.34 -6.27 7.47
C ASN A 145 10.32 -6.97 8.41
N GLU A 146 10.14 -8.27 8.56
CA GLU A 146 11.02 -9.17 9.27
C GLU A 146 12.04 -9.76 8.32
N GLY A 147 13.31 -9.74 8.75
CA GLY A 147 14.30 -10.70 8.28
C GLY A 147 14.11 -12.06 8.96
N PRO A 148 14.96 -13.06 8.67
CA PRO A 148 14.71 -14.48 8.95
C PRO A 148 14.48 -14.88 10.42
N VAL A 149 14.84 -14.07 11.41
CA VAL A 149 14.58 -14.37 12.83
C VAL A 149 14.49 -13.08 13.65
N ARG A 150 13.30 -12.68 14.12
CA ARG A 150 13.12 -11.75 15.26
C ARG A 150 11.81 -12.01 16.02
N ASP A 151 11.87 -11.77 17.32
CA ASP A 151 10.80 -11.95 18.30
C ASP A 151 9.74 -10.83 18.22
N ILE A 152 8.49 -11.20 17.88
CA ILE A 152 7.30 -10.31 17.81
C ILE A 152 6.39 -10.40 19.03
N SER A 153 6.75 -11.16 20.06
CA SER A 153 5.92 -11.35 21.26
C SER A 153 5.47 -10.02 21.87
N PHE A 154 6.30 -8.97 21.81
CA PHE A 154 5.90 -7.65 22.33
C PHE A 154 4.75 -6.97 21.55
N LEU A 155 4.63 -7.22 20.24
CA LEU A 155 3.50 -6.72 19.43
C LEU A 155 2.25 -7.51 19.75
N GLU A 156 2.37 -8.83 19.91
CA GLU A 156 1.27 -9.72 20.29
C GLU A 156 0.74 -9.36 21.70
N GLU A 157 1.63 -9.15 22.68
CA GLU A 157 1.28 -8.72 24.04
C GLU A 157 0.55 -7.38 24.06
N ARG A 158 0.99 -6.41 23.23
CA ARG A 158 0.37 -5.08 23.15
C ARG A 158 -0.85 -5.00 22.27
N SER A 159 -1.02 -5.97 21.38
CA SER A 159 -2.23 -6.10 20.56
C SER A 159 -3.49 -6.18 21.40
N ALA A 160 -3.43 -6.66 22.64
CA ALA A 160 -4.62 -6.96 23.44
C ALA A 160 -5.64 -7.82 22.64
N GLY A 161 -5.17 -8.65 21.71
CA GLY A 161 -5.99 -9.43 20.79
C GLY A 161 -6.36 -8.73 19.47
N ARG A 162 -5.73 -7.60 19.11
CA ARG A 162 -5.94 -6.91 17.82
C ARG A 162 -5.31 -7.69 16.66
N HIS A 163 -5.92 -7.52 15.48
CA HIS A 163 -5.57 -8.26 14.27
C HIS A 163 -4.11 -8.05 13.86
N LEU A 164 -3.38 -9.17 13.91
CA LEU A 164 -2.08 -9.34 13.27
C LEU A 164 -2.32 -9.91 11.87
N GLU A 165 -1.87 -9.21 10.84
CA GLU A 165 -1.80 -9.76 9.50
C GLU A 165 -0.35 -10.07 9.17
N GLU A 166 -0.11 -11.27 8.67
CA GLU A 166 1.20 -11.72 8.23
C GLU A 166 1.17 -12.01 6.75
N ILE A 167 2.16 -11.47 6.05
CA ILE A 167 2.34 -11.64 4.62
C ILE A 167 3.73 -12.18 4.41
N GLU A 168 3.83 -13.40 3.90
CA GLU A 168 5.10 -13.96 3.46
C GLU A 168 5.33 -13.63 1.99
N TYR A 169 6.52 -13.09 1.70
CA TYR A 169 7.01 -12.89 0.35
C TYR A 169 8.07 -13.92 0.05
N ASP A 170 7.82 -14.70 -0.99
CA ASP A 170 8.77 -15.67 -1.50
C ASP A 170 9.83 -14.96 -2.35
N PHE A 171 10.94 -14.58 -1.69
CA PHE A 171 12.15 -14.15 -2.37
C PHE A 171 13.13 -15.32 -2.38
N PRO A 172 13.73 -15.67 -3.54
CA PRO A 172 14.57 -16.87 -3.71
C PRO A 172 15.67 -17.07 -2.67
N ASP A 173 16.21 -15.96 -2.18
CA ASP A 173 17.44 -15.95 -1.39
C ASP A 173 17.22 -15.46 0.05
N SER A 174 16.02 -14.95 0.38
CA SER A 174 15.69 -14.46 1.72
C SER A 174 14.19 -14.21 1.84
N PRO A 175 13.38 -15.18 2.32
CA PRO A 175 11.96 -14.93 2.54
C PRO A 175 11.80 -13.70 3.44
N VAL A 176 10.94 -12.78 3.02
CA VAL A 176 10.62 -11.58 3.81
C VAL A 176 9.22 -11.78 4.32
N ARG A 177 9.06 -11.72 5.65
CA ARG A 177 7.73 -11.70 6.27
C ARG A 177 7.39 -10.26 6.59
N GLN A 178 6.25 -9.77 6.14
CA GLN A 178 5.72 -8.49 6.56
C GLN A 178 4.62 -8.73 7.58
N VAL A 179 4.80 -8.12 8.73
CA VAL A 179 3.83 -8.13 9.82
C VAL A 179 3.13 -6.79 9.84
N ARG A 180 1.81 -6.82 9.94
CA ARG A 180 0.97 -5.62 10.00
C ARG A 180 0.14 -5.68 11.27
N TYR A 181 0.25 -4.60 12.04
CA TYR A 181 -0.37 -4.48 13.33
C TYR A 181 -1.37 -3.34 13.32
N HIS A 182 -2.65 -3.70 13.49
CA HIS A 182 -3.76 -2.75 13.50
C HIS A 182 -3.91 -2.14 14.89
N LEU A 183 -3.56 -0.86 15.02
CA LEU A 183 -3.81 -0.07 16.23
C LEU A 183 -5.28 0.35 16.33
N GLY A 184 -6.08 0.17 15.28
CA GLY A 184 -7.47 0.62 15.25
C GLY A 184 -7.59 2.12 14.96
N ALA A 185 -8.82 2.60 14.99
CA ALA A 185 -9.14 4.01 14.85
C ALA A 185 -8.60 4.81 16.05
N MET A 186 -7.73 5.78 15.80
CA MET A 186 -7.18 6.67 16.82
C MET A 186 -6.97 8.09 16.29
N HIS A 187 -6.95 9.07 17.19
CA HIS A 187 -6.56 10.42 16.82
C HIS A 187 -5.07 10.44 16.46
N LEU A 188 -4.76 11.06 15.33
CA LEU A 188 -3.37 11.23 14.92
C LEU A 188 -2.63 12.13 15.92
N PRO A 189 -1.37 11.78 16.26
CA PRO A 189 -0.57 12.59 17.17
C PRO A 189 -0.34 13.99 16.55
N THR A 190 -0.53 15.03 17.35
CA THR A 190 -0.37 16.43 16.92
C THR A 190 0.96 17.06 17.34
N SER A 191 1.88 16.24 17.86
CA SER A 191 3.20 16.68 18.30
C SER A 191 4.27 15.65 17.95
N ILE A 192 5.50 16.13 17.75
CA ILE A 192 6.64 15.27 17.44
C ILE A 192 6.95 14.27 18.56
N ASP A 193 6.74 14.66 19.83
CA ASP A 193 6.98 13.77 20.97
C ASP A 193 5.95 12.64 21.03
N ALA A 194 4.68 12.91 20.68
CA ALA A 194 3.65 11.88 20.60
C ALA A 194 3.89 10.93 19.40
N VAL A 195 4.31 11.48 18.25
CA VAL A 195 4.77 10.67 17.11
C VAL A 195 5.92 9.76 17.55
N ARG A 196 6.98 10.33 18.15
CA ARG A 196 8.13 9.57 18.64
C ARG A 196 7.72 8.52 19.64
N GLN A 197 6.79 8.81 20.54
CA GLN A 197 6.30 7.83 21.50
C GLN A 197 5.62 6.65 20.79
N ILE A 198 4.75 6.89 19.81
CA ILE A 198 4.13 5.81 19.02
C ILE A 198 5.19 5.02 18.26
N LEU A 199 6.11 5.72 17.57
CA LEU A 199 7.16 5.08 16.81
C LEU A 199 8.10 4.28 17.71
N ASP A 200 8.58 4.83 18.82
CA ASP A 200 9.47 4.19 19.80
C ASP A 200 8.81 2.96 20.45
N GLN A 201 7.49 2.99 20.66
CA GLN A 201 6.73 1.81 21.07
C GLN A 201 6.75 0.69 20.01
N CYS A 202 6.96 1.03 18.73
CA CYS A 202 7.10 0.11 17.60
C CYS A 202 8.57 -0.16 17.21
N ARG A 203 9.51 0.65 17.73
CA ARG A 203 10.85 0.83 17.17
C ARG A 203 11.89 -0.24 17.48
N PRO A 204 11.83 -1.13 18.50
CA PRO A 204 13.07 -1.81 18.85
C PRO A 204 13.65 -2.69 17.73
N ARG A 205 12.87 -3.21 16.77
CA ARG A 205 13.42 -4.17 15.78
C ARG A 205 12.81 -4.20 14.37
N PHE A 206 11.82 -3.37 14.06
CA PHE A 206 10.84 -3.66 13.01
C PHE A 206 10.64 -2.59 11.93
N MET A 207 11.11 -1.36 12.17
CA MET A 207 11.01 -0.30 11.17
C MET A 207 12.19 -0.37 10.19
N VAL A 208 12.19 -1.39 9.34
CA VAL A 208 12.84 -1.25 8.04
C VAL A 208 11.90 -0.35 7.25
N SER A 209 12.20 0.95 7.20
CA SER A 209 11.50 1.88 6.31
C SER A 209 11.54 1.32 4.88
N HIS A 210 10.56 1.67 4.05
CA HIS A 210 10.65 1.33 2.63
C HIS A 210 12.01 1.73 2.04
N SER A 211 12.54 2.92 2.38
CA SER A 211 13.85 3.37 1.93
C SER A 211 14.98 2.41 2.30
N SER A 212 14.90 1.74 3.45
CA SER A 212 15.87 0.72 3.89
C SER A 212 15.73 -0.59 3.11
N VAL A 213 14.50 -1.02 2.78
CA VAL A 213 14.26 -2.16 1.89
C VAL A 213 14.73 -1.86 0.46
N ALA A 214 14.41 -0.67 -0.06
CA ALA A 214 14.79 -0.23 -1.41
C ALA A 214 16.31 -0.05 -1.56
N ALA A 215 16.96 0.58 -0.57
CA ALA A 215 18.41 0.71 -0.54
C ALA A 215 19.09 -0.66 -0.48
N GLY A 216 18.57 -1.57 0.36
CA GLY A 216 19.01 -2.97 0.41
C GLY A 216 18.87 -3.66 -0.94
N ARG A 217 17.78 -3.42 -1.68
CA ARG A 217 17.43 -4.03 -2.99
C ARG A 217 18.15 -3.48 -4.20
N SER A 218 18.73 -2.28 -4.16
CA SER A 218 19.58 -1.80 -5.26
C SER A 218 20.81 -2.71 -5.49
N ALA A 219 21.17 -3.55 -4.50
CA ALA A 219 22.16 -4.62 -4.62
C ALA A 219 21.60 -5.96 -5.18
N TRP A 220 20.29 -6.09 -5.36
CA TRP A 220 19.59 -7.31 -5.76
C TRP A 220 18.97 -7.04 -7.14
N GLN A 221 19.85 -6.94 -8.14
CA GLN A 221 19.41 -6.93 -9.53
C GLN A 221 18.58 -8.18 -9.79
N VAL A 222 17.44 -8.02 -10.46
CA VAL A 222 16.70 -9.14 -11.04
C VAL A 222 17.71 -9.94 -11.88
N PRO A 223 18.03 -11.20 -11.53
CA PRO A 223 18.90 -12.00 -12.39
C PRO A 223 18.31 -12.03 -13.79
N ALA A 224 19.09 -11.63 -14.78
CA ALA A 224 18.76 -11.89 -16.17
C ALA A 224 18.64 -13.41 -16.33
N GLY A 225 17.43 -13.93 -16.53
CA GLY A 225 17.20 -15.35 -16.80
C GLY A 225 16.25 -16.10 -15.87
N TRP A 226 15.15 -15.50 -15.40
CA TRP A 226 14.08 -16.27 -14.76
C TRP A 226 13.36 -17.16 -15.78
N THR A 227 13.57 -18.46 -15.67
CA THR A 227 12.78 -19.49 -16.34
C THR A 227 11.54 -19.84 -15.52
N GLU A 228 10.41 -19.92 -16.23
CA GLU A 228 9.08 -20.39 -15.80
C GLU A 228 9.21 -21.69 -14.99
N ILE A 229 8.81 -21.69 -13.71
CA ILE A 229 8.58 -22.93 -12.95
C ILE A 229 7.11 -23.28 -13.15
N ARG A 230 6.88 -24.45 -13.75
CA ARG A 230 5.55 -25.03 -14.02
C ARG A 230 4.92 -25.60 -12.76
#